data_AF-A0A445EAH0-F1
#
_entry.id   AF-A0A445EAH0-F1
#
_cell.length_a   1.000
_cell.length_b   1.000
_cell.length_c   1.000
_cell.angle_alpha   90.00
_cell.angle_beta   90.00
_cell.angle_gamma   90.00
#
_symmetry.space_group_name_H-M   'P 1'
#
loop_
_entity.id
_entity.type
_entity.pdbx_description
1 polymer ?
#
loop_
_entity_poly.entity_id
_entity_poly.type
_entity_poly.pdbx_seq_one_letter_code
_entity_poly.pdbx_strand_id
1 'polypeptide(L)' 'MNESTLNQLNECDLDNSFETCVLDEKFVPKVGMIFKTLEEVGKFYKHYSKLAGFSTKLWNMTRDGDKIKNQLILCTKERR' A
#
# COMPACT_ATOMS: atom_id res chain seq x y z
N MET A 1 -22.11 -14.07 21.80
CA MET A 1 -21.52 -12.75 22.09
C MET A 1 -20.02 -12.87 21.93
N ASN A 2 -19.48 -12.51 20.77
CA ASN A 2 -18.05 -12.40 20.52
C ASN A 2 -17.80 -10.97 20.00
N GLU A 3 -17.71 -10.04 20.94
CA GLU A 3 -17.44 -8.65 20.64
C GLU A 3 -15.96 -8.36 20.87
N SER A 4 -15.37 -7.69 19.88
CA SER A 4 -14.18 -6.84 20.00
C SER A 4 -12.83 -7.52 20.23
N THR A 5 -12.05 -7.67 19.16
CA THR A 5 -10.80 -6.90 19.05
C THR A 5 -10.44 -6.70 17.57
N LEU A 6 -11.31 -6.02 16.83
CA LEU A 6 -10.96 -5.50 15.50
C LEU A 6 -10.42 -4.09 15.69
N ASN A 7 -9.26 -3.92 16.31
CA ASN A 7 -8.64 -2.60 16.50
C ASN A 7 -7.14 -2.75 16.76
N GLN A 8 -6.33 -2.78 15.71
CA GLN A 8 -5.04 -2.10 15.70
C GLN A 8 -4.84 -1.57 14.27
N LEU A 9 -5.54 -0.46 13.99
CA LEU A 9 -5.12 0.48 12.96
C LEU A 9 -3.67 0.84 13.31
N ASN A 10 -2.71 0.49 12.44
CA ASN A 10 -1.39 1.11 12.55
C ASN A 10 -1.56 2.57 12.15
N GLU A 11 -1.75 3.42 13.14
CA GLU A 11 -1.26 4.78 13.04
C GLU A 11 0.23 4.66 13.36
N CYS A 12 1.03 4.42 12.32
CA CYS A 12 2.47 4.65 12.41
C CYS A 12 2.64 6.16 12.52
N ASP A 13 2.57 6.64 13.76
CA ASP A 13 2.91 8.00 14.12
C ASP A 13 4.35 8.29 13.73
N LEU A 14 4.49 9.46 13.14
CA LEU A 14 5.70 10.05 12.61
C LEU A 14 6.65 10.37 13.77
N ASP A 15 7.43 9.38 14.21
CA ASP A 15 8.63 9.67 14.98
C ASP A 15 9.84 8.92 14.44
N ASN A 16 10.92 9.65 14.33
CA ASN A 16 12.15 9.37 13.59
C ASN A 16 13.01 8.26 14.25
N SER A 17 12.41 7.11 14.55
CA SER A 17 13.08 5.88 14.96
C SER A 17 13.04 4.93 13.78
N PHE A 18 14.20 4.55 13.25
CA PHE A 18 14.34 3.41 12.35
C PHE A 18 14.10 2.09 13.09
N GLU A 19 13.13 2.05 14.00
CA GLU A 19 12.63 0.81 14.53
C GLU A 19 12.02 0.05 13.37
N THR A 20 12.53 -1.15 13.19
CA THR A 20 12.04 -2.16 12.27
C THR A 20 10.56 -2.38 12.55
N CYS A 21 9.71 -1.53 11.96
CA CYS A 21 8.29 -1.78 11.79
C CYS A 21 8.22 -3.18 11.24
N VAL A 22 7.74 -4.11 12.07
CA VAL A 22 7.56 -5.51 11.72
C VAL A 22 7.03 -5.52 10.30
N LEU A 23 7.86 -6.01 9.39
CA LEU A 23 7.55 -6.07 7.97
C LEU A 23 6.38 -7.03 7.91
N ASP A 24 5.17 -6.49 8.00
CA ASP A 24 3.99 -7.29 8.01
C ASP A 24 3.98 -7.94 6.63
N GLU A 25 4.31 -9.24 6.58
CA GLU A 25 4.60 -9.96 5.34
C GLU A 25 3.47 -9.82 4.33
N LYS A 26 2.28 -9.47 4.82
CA LYS A 26 1.09 -9.10 4.05
C LYS A 26 1.27 -7.89 3.12
N PHE A 27 2.24 -7.00 3.35
CA PHE A 27 2.53 -5.81 2.53
C PHE A 27 3.80 -5.96 1.67
N VAL A 28 4.37 -7.15 1.61
CA VAL A 28 5.46 -7.46 0.68
C VAL A 28 4.87 -7.76 -0.70
N PRO A 29 5.21 -6.99 -1.76
CA PRO A 29 4.69 -7.24 -3.09
C PRO A 29 5.18 -8.59 -3.61
N LYS A 30 4.24 -9.41 -4.10
CA LYS A 30 4.51 -10.69 -4.75
C LYS A 30 3.97 -10.66 -6.18
N VAL A 31 4.66 -11.34 -7.09
CA VAL A 31 4.18 -11.48 -8.47
C VAL A 31 2.90 -12.32 -8.46
N GLY A 32 1.88 -11.88 -9.20
CA GLY A 32 0.60 -12.59 -9.30
C GLY A 32 -0.39 -12.32 -8.16
N MET A 33 -0.16 -11.28 -7.33
CA MET A 33 -1.19 -10.83 -6.38
C MET A 33 -2.46 -10.39 -7.11
N ILE A 34 -3.61 -10.78 -6.57
CA ILE A 34 -4.93 -10.42 -7.10
C ILE A 34 -5.63 -9.55 -6.06
N PHE A 35 -6.04 -8.35 -6.48
CA PHE A 35 -6.85 -7.43 -5.68
C PHE A 35 -8.27 -7.40 -6.23
N LYS A 36 -9.27 -7.28 -5.35
CA LYS A 36 -10.69 -7.22 -5.77
C LYS A 36 -11.08 -5.81 -6.15
N THR A 37 -10.45 -4.81 -5.53
CA THR A 37 -10.74 -3.39 -5.78
C THR A 37 -9.49 -2.55 -5.94
N LEU A 38 -9.61 -1.42 -6.65
CA LEU A 38 -8.53 -0.44 -6.77
C LEU A 38 -8.16 0.21 -5.43
N GLU A 39 -9.11 0.31 -4.50
CA GLU A 39 -8.87 0.87 -3.19
C GLU A 39 -7.90 -0.01 -2.39
N GLU A 40 -8.05 -1.33 -2.46
CA GLU A 40 -7.12 -2.28 -1.86
C GLU A 40 -5.72 -2.15 -2.45
N VAL A 41 -5.61 -2.03 -3.78
CA VAL A 41 -4.32 -1.77 -4.47
C VAL A 41 -3.68 -0.49 -3.94
N GLY A 42 -4.46 0.60 -3.88
CA GLY A 42 -3.97 1.91 -3.44
C GLY A 42 -3.47 1.89 -1.99
N LYS A 43 -4.23 1.25 -1.07
CA LYS A 43 -3.82 1.09 0.34
C LYS A 43 -2.55 0.27 0.45
N PHE A 44 -2.47 -0.86 -0.27
CA PHE A 44 -1.30 -1.74 -0.27
C PHE A 44 -0.03 -1.00 -0.68
N TYR A 45 -0.04 -0.35 -1.84
CA TYR A 45 1.15 0.32 -2.36
C TYR A 45 1.54 1.56 -1.57
N LYS A 46 0.57 2.25 -0.93
CA LYS A 46 0.85 3.36 0.01
C LYS A 46 1.56 2.88 1.28
N HIS A 47 1.18 1.72 1.83
CA HIS A 47 1.88 1.15 2.98
C HIS A 47 3.28 0.67 2.59
N TYR A 48 3.38 -0.04 1.46
CA TYR A 48 4.66 -0.51 0.94
C TYR A 48 5.64 0.66 0.66
N SER A 49 5.16 1.77 0.11
CA SER A 49 6.00 2.93 -0.22
C SER A 49 6.62 3.56 1.02
N LYS A 50 5.81 3.73 2.08
CA LYS A 50 6.29 4.22 3.39
C LYS A 50 7.38 3.32 3.95
N LEU A 51 7.16 2.01 3.91
CA LEU A 51 8.11 1.01 4.41
C LEU A 51 9.43 1.01 3.64
N ALA A 52 9.35 1.12 2.31
CA ALA A 52 10.51 1.09 1.44
C ALA A 52 11.20 2.46 1.27
N GLY A 53 10.70 3.52 1.91
CA GLY A 53 11.30 4.85 1.89
C GLY A 53 11.20 5.55 0.53
N PHE A 54 10.06 5.40 -0.16
CA PHE A 54 9.76 6.12 -1.38
C PHE A 54 8.31 6.63 -1.40
N SER A 55 8.06 7.63 -2.24
CA SER A 55 6.71 8.14 -2.47
C SER A 55 6.05 7.42 -3.64
N THR A 56 4.76 7.13 -3.54
CA THR A 56 3.95 6.64 -4.66
C THR A 56 3.04 7.73 -5.17
N LYS A 57 2.99 7.88 -6.49
CA LYS A 57 1.98 8.68 -7.17
C LYS A 57 1.14 7.77 -8.06
N LEU A 58 -0.16 7.73 -7.80
CA LEU A 58 -1.09 7.07 -8.70
C LEU A 58 -1.19 7.88 -9.99
N TRP A 59 -0.98 7.22 -11.11
CA TRP A 59 -1.07 7.85 -12.42
C TRP A 59 -2.30 7.35 -13.18
N ASN A 60 -2.26 7.47 -14.50
CA ASN A 60 -3.39 7.15 -15.35
C ASN A 60 -3.74 5.68 -15.28
N MET A 61 -5.04 5.45 -15.26
CA MET A 61 -5.65 4.14 -15.38
C MET A 61 -6.27 4.06 -16.77
N THR A 62 -5.89 3.04 -17.54
CA THR A 62 -6.56 2.76 -18.81
C THR A 62 -7.75 1.84 -18.56
N ARG A 63 -8.88 2.19 -19.17
CA ARG A 63 -10.13 1.42 -19.09
C ARG A 63 -10.56 0.97 -20.48
N ASP A 64 -11.22 -0.18 -20.53
CA ASP A 64 -12.00 -0.69 -21.67
C ASP A 64 -13.47 -0.75 -21.26
N GLY A 65 -14.22 0.31 -21.52
CA GLY A 65 -15.55 0.48 -20.92
C GLY A 65 -15.46 0.39 -19.40
N ASP A 66 -16.16 -0.60 -18.82
CA ASP A 66 -16.21 -0.82 -17.36
C ASP A 66 -15.00 -1.60 -16.80
N LYS A 67 -14.17 -2.18 -17.68
CA LYS A 67 -13.01 -2.97 -17.29
C LYS A 67 -11.78 -2.10 -17.13
N ILE A 68 -11.03 -2.31 -16.07
CA ILE A 68 -9.73 -1.67 -15.89
C ILE A 68 -8.69 -2.51 -16.60
N LYS A 69 -8.00 -1.95 -17.61
CA LYS A 69 -6.91 -2.64 -18.32
C LYS A 69 -5.62 -2.59 -17.51
N ASN A 70 -5.25 -1.39 -17.06
CA ASN A 70 -4.09 -1.20 -16.20
C ASN A 70 -4.22 0.07 -15.36
N GLN A 71 -3.46 0.11 -14.27
CA GLN A 71 -3.25 1.29 -13.45
C GLN A 71 -1.76 1.45 -13.25
N LEU A 72 -1.23 2.62 -13.58
CA LEU A 72 0.18 2.92 -13.39
C LEU A 72 0.40 3.55 -12.01
N ILE A 73 1.37 3.02 -11.27
CA ILE A 73 1.84 3.57 -10.00
C ILE A 73 3.29 3.96 -10.21
N LEU A 74 3.60 5.24 -10.03
CA LEU A 74 4.95 5.77 -10.12
C LEU A 74 5.58 5.81 -8.73
N CYS A 75 6.75 5.20 -8.58
CA CYS A 75 7.54 5.23 -7.35
C CYS A 75 8.69 6.22 -7.51
N THR A 76 8.80 7.20 -6.61
CA THR A 76 9.90 8.16 -6.60
C THR A 76 10.65 8.01 -5.29
N LYS A 77 11.93 7.65 -5.36
CA LYS A 77 12.82 7.59 -4.19
C LYS A 77 12.87 8.98 -3.54
N GLU A 78 12.58 9.05 -2.26
CA GLU A 78 12.73 10.28 -1.50
C GLU A 78 14.23 10.58 -1.36
N ARG A 79 14.64 11.80 -1.72
CA ARG A 79 15.99 12.27 -1.44
C ARG A 79 16.02 12.63 0.05
N ARG A 80 16.82 11.88 0.83
CA ARG A 80 17.28 12.34 2.14
C ARG A 80 18.40 13.34 1.97
#